data_AF-A0A7Y4U6G4-F1
#
_entry.id   AF-A0A7Y4U6G4-F1
#
_cell.length_a   1.000
_cell.length_b   1.000
_cell.length_c   1.000
_cell.angle_alpha   90.00
_cell.angle_beta   90.00
_cell.angle_gamma   90.00
#
_symmetry.space_group_name_H-M   'P 1'
#
loop_
_entity.id
_entity.type
_entity.pdbx_description
1 polymer ?
#
loop_
_entity_poly.entity_id
_entity_poly.type
_entity_poly.pdbx_seq_one_letter_code
_entity_poly.pdbx_strand_id
1 'polypeptide(L)'
;MTHLGELALALAAILAVYAISTSLLGALWRRERWIASGAQAAYAVFGCVAVAVAALLHALVTRDFNLEYVQAYSSSTLPMHYTVAALWGGQKGSLLFWTFV
;
A
#
# COMPACT_ATOMS: atom_id res chain seq x y z
N MET A 1 0.31 14.60 2.78
CA MET A 1 0.57 13.31 2.11
C MET A 1 0.05 12.12 2.91
N THR A 2 0.03 12.21 4.25
CA THR A 2 -0.44 11.15 5.16
C THR A 2 -1.86 10.65 4.86
N HIS A 3 -2.85 11.54 4.78
CA HIS A 3 -4.23 11.17 4.46
C HIS A 3 -4.42 10.53 3.09
N LEU A 4 -3.57 10.87 2.11
CA LEU A 4 -3.59 10.25 0.78
C LEU A 4 -3.20 8.76 0.88
N GLY A 5 -2.16 8.44 1.66
CA GLY A 5 -1.75 7.05 1.89
C GLY A 5 -2.80 6.25 2.66
N GLU A 6 -3.42 6.85 3.69
CA GLU A 6 -4.50 6.23 4.46
C GLU A 6 -5.72 5.91 3.59
N LEU A 7 -6.18 6.88 2.79
CA LEU A 7 -7.31 6.70 1.87
C LEU A 7 -6.98 5.67 0.78
N ALA A 8 -5.75 5.68 0.26
CA ALA A 8 -5.31 4.70 -0.72
C ALA A 8 -5.34 3.28 -0.13
N LEU A 9 -4.91 3.07 1.11
CA LEU A 9 -4.99 1.77 1.78
C LEU A 9 -6.42 1.33 2.08
N ALA A 10 -7.28 2.26 2.52
CA ALA A 10 -8.70 1.97 2.72
C ALA A 10 -9.37 1.54 1.40
N LEU A 11 -9.08 2.23 0.30
CA LEU A 11 -9.58 1.88 -1.03
C LEU A 11 -9.01 0.53 -1.50
N ALA A 12 -7.71 0.28 -1.29
CA ALA A 12 -7.07 -0.99 -1.59
C ALA A 12 -7.76 -2.16 -0.88
N ALA A 13 -8.11 -2.00 0.40
CA ALA A 13 -8.81 -3.03 1.17
C ALA A 13 -10.20 -3.33 0.60
N ILE A 14 -10.98 -2.30 0.25
CA ILE A 14 -12.30 -2.46 -0.38
C ILE A 14 -12.19 -3.17 -1.73
N LEU A 15 -11.23 -2.74 -2.57
CA LEU A 15 -10.98 -3.33 -3.87
C LEU A 15 -10.49 -4.77 -3.77
N ALA A 16 -9.72 -5.12 -2.74
CA ALA A 16 -9.26 -6.49 -2.51
C ALA A 16 -10.43 -7.43 -2.18
N VAL A 17 -11.35 -7.00 -1.32
CA VAL A 17 -12.58 -7.76 -1.03
C VAL A 17 -13.41 -7.94 -2.31
N TYR A 18 -13.53 -6.90 -3.13
CA TYR A 18 -14.21 -6.96 -4.42
C TYR A 18 -13.53 -7.91 -5.41
N ALA A 19 -12.20 -7.84 -5.54
CA ALA A 19 -11.42 -8.72 -6.41
C ALA A 19 -11.59 -10.19 -6.02
N ILE A 20 -11.51 -10.51 -4.72
CA ILE A 20 -11.73 -11.86 -4.20
C ILE A 20 -13.15 -12.33 -4.51
N SER A 21 -14.15 -11.50 -4.20
CA SER A 21 -15.57 -11.84 -4.38
C SER A 21 -15.91 -12.12 -5.83
N THR A 22 -15.49 -11.24 -6.75
CA THR A 22 -15.74 -11.38 -8.19
C THR A 22 -14.96 -12.53 -8.82
N SER A 23 -13.72 -12.78 -8.40
CA SER A 23 -12.93 -13.92 -8.89
C SER A 23 -13.53 -15.26 -8.42
N LEU A 24 -13.94 -15.35 -7.16
CA LEU A 24 -14.56 -16.56 -6.60
C LEU A 24 -15.92 -16.84 -7.24
N LEU A 25 -16.82 -15.84 -7.28
CA LEU A 25 -18.13 -15.98 -7.91
C LEU A 25 -18.01 -16.23 -9.42
N GLY A 26 -17.03 -15.59 -10.07
CA GLY A 26 -16.73 -15.80 -11.49
C GLY A 26 -16.27 -17.23 -11.79
N ALA A 27 -15.42 -17.80 -10.94
CA ALA A 27 -14.98 -19.19 -11.05
C ALA A 27 -16.14 -20.17 -10.81
N LEU A 28 -16.94 -19.95 -9.75
CA LEU A 28 -18.08 -20.80 -9.40
C LEU A 28 -19.16 -20.80 -10.50
N TRP A 29 -19.45 -19.65 -11.10
CA TRP A 29 -20.46 -19.52 -12.14
C TRP A 29 -19.92 -19.69 -13.57
N ARG A 30 -18.62 -19.99 -13.72
CA ARG A 30 -17.93 -20.13 -15.02
C ARG A 30 -18.13 -18.92 -15.93
N ARG A 31 -18.13 -17.72 -15.36
CA ARG A 31 -18.31 -16.44 -16.08
C ARG A 31 -16.97 -15.74 -16.24
N GLU A 32 -16.38 -15.84 -17.42
CA GLU A 32 -15.07 -15.23 -17.73
C GLU A 32 -15.05 -13.72 -17.48
N ARG A 33 -16.15 -13.01 -17.75
CA ARG A 33 -16.26 -11.56 -17.50
C ARG A 33 -16.08 -11.19 -16.02
N TRP A 34 -16.54 -12.04 -15.10
CA TRP A 34 -16.41 -11.80 -13.66
C TRP A 34 -14.98 -12.07 -13.19
N ILE A 35 -14.34 -13.10 -13.73
CA ILE A 35 -12.92 -13.40 -13.49
C ILE A 35 -12.04 -12.25 -14.01
N ALA A 36 -12.30 -11.74 -15.22
CA ALA A 36 -11.59 -10.61 -15.80
C ALA A 36 -11.75 -9.33 -14.95
N SER A 37 -12.96 -9.08 -14.44
CA SER A 37 -13.22 -7.95 -13.52
C SER A 37 -12.44 -8.08 -12.21
N GLY A 38 -12.33 -9.29 -11.65
CA GLY A 38 -11.54 -9.55 -10.45
C GLY A 38 -10.05 -9.32 -10.68
N ALA A 39 -9.52 -9.73 -11.84
CA ALA A 39 -8.13 -9.44 -12.22
C ALA A 39 -7.86 -7.93 -12.37
N GLN A 40 -8.78 -7.19 -13.00
CA GLN A 40 -8.69 -5.73 -13.10
C GLN A 40 -8.73 -5.04 -11.73
N ALA A 41 -9.59 -5.52 -10.83
CA ALA A 41 -9.62 -5.02 -9.46
C ALA A 41 -8.32 -5.29 -8.71
N ALA A 42 -7.67 -6.44 -8.91
CA ALA A 42 -6.36 -6.74 -8.33
C ALA A 42 -5.28 -5.75 -8.80
N TYR A 43 -5.27 -5.35 -10.08
CA TYR A 43 -4.38 -4.29 -10.57
C TYR A 43 -4.69 -2.93 -9.92
N ALA A 44 -5.96 -2.62 -9.68
CA ALA A 44 -6.35 -1.40 -8.97
C ALA A 44 -5.89 -1.43 -7.50
N VAL A 45 -5.95 -2.57 -6.81
CA VAL A 45 -5.37 -2.77 -5.47
C VAL A 45 -3.87 -2.46 -5.49
N PHE A 46 -3.13 -3.06 -6.42
CA PHE A 46 -1.69 -2.82 -6.57
C PHE A 46 -1.39 -1.32 -6.76
N GLY A 47 -2.14 -0.63 -7.62
CA GLY A 47 -1.99 0.81 -7.82
C GLY A 47 -2.22 1.62 -6.54
N CYS A 48 -3.24 1.28 -5.75
CA CYS A 48 -3.52 1.93 -4.47
C CYS A 48 -2.41 1.69 -3.44
N VAL A 49 -1.91 0.45 -3.35
CA VAL A 49 -0.78 0.12 -2.46
C VAL A 49 0.49 0.85 -2.89
N ALA A 50 0.77 0.97 -4.20
CA ALA A 50 1.90 1.73 -4.71
C ALA A 50 1.83 3.22 -4.33
N VAL A 51 0.63 3.82 -4.39
CA VAL A 51 0.41 5.20 -3.91
C VAL A 51 0.69 5.32 -2.42
N ALA A 52 0.26 4.35 -1.60
CA ALA A 52 0.53 4.35 -0.17
C ALA A 52 2.03 4.21 0.15
N VAL A 53 2.75 3.33 -0.56
CA VAL A 53 4.22 3.21 -0.47
C VAL A 53 4.90 4.52 -0.84
N ALA A 54 4.51 5.15 -1.95
CA ALA A 54 5.07 6.43 -2.38
C ALA A 54 4.80 7.55 -1.38
N ALA A 55 3.61 7.59 -0.77
CA ALA A 55 3.26 8.57 0.25
C ALA A 55 4.12 8.40 1.53
N LEU A 56 4.33 7.16 1.99
CA LEU A 56 5.19 6.88 3.14
C LEU A 56 6.65 7.19 2.85
N LEU A 57 7.15 6.80 1.67
CA LEU A 57 8.52 7.11 1.25
C LEU A 57 8.75 8.61 1.15
N HIS A 58 7.80 9.36 0.58
CA HIS A 58 7.83 10.82 0.57
C HIS A 58 7.90 11.37 2.00
N ALA A 59 7.04 10.90 2.91
CA ALA A 59 7.05 11.35 4.31
C ALA A 59 8.39 11.08 5.02
N LEU A 60 9.01 9.92 4.77
CA LEU A 60 10.34 9.58 5.28
C LEU A 60 11.41 10.53 4.73
N VAL A 61 11.43 10.75 3.42
CA VAL A 61 12.41 11.60 2.74
C VAL A 61 12.28 13.07 3.13
N THR A 62 11.05 13.59 3.23
CA THR A 62 10.78 14.95 3.69
C THR A 62 10.86 15.09 5.20
N ARG A 63 11.13 13.99 5.93
CA ARG A 63 11.20 13.96 7.39
C ARG A 63 9.96 14.56 8.06
N ASP A 64 8.79 14.16 7.58
CA ASP A 64 7.52 14.58 8.14
C ASP A 64 7.28 13.90 9.49
N PHE A 65 7.82 14.50 10.54
CA PHE A 65 7.68 14.02 11.91
C PHE A 65 6.26 14.16 12.46
N ASN A 66 5.26 14.64 11.72
CA ASN A 66 3.87 14.55 12.20
C ASN A 66 3.36 13.10 12.13
N LEU A 67 4.01 12.24 11.34
CA LEU A 67 3.65 10.85 11.20
C LEU A 67 4.46 10.01 12.20
N GLU A 68 3.75 9.32 13.11
CA GLU A 68 4.34 8.50 14.19
C GLU A 68 5.40 7.51 13.67
N TYR A 69 5.15 6.87 12.54
CA TYR A 69 6.11 5.94 11.93
C TYR A 69 7.42 6.64 11.51
N VAL A 70 7.36 7.87 10.98
CA VAL A 70 8.58 8.61 10.60
C VAL A 70 9.36 9.01 11.85
N GLN A 71 8.69 9.39 12.93
CA GLN A 71 9.35 9.68 14.21
C GLN A 71 10.02 8.45 14.82
N ALA A 72 9.38 7.28 14.73
CA ALA A 72 9.87 6.05 15.32
C ALA A 72 11.06 5.44 14.56
N TYR A 73 11.15 5.65 13.24
CA TYR A 73 12.12 4.97 12.37
C TYR A 73 13.06 5.91 11.58
N SER A 74 12.98 7.23 11.78
CA SER A 74 13.86 8.21 11.12
C SER A 74 14.30 9.32 12.08
N SER A 75 15.37 10.03 11.73
CA SER A 75 15.85 11.20 12.47
C SER A 75 16.38 12.29 11.53
N SER A 76 16.51 13.52 12.02
CA SER A 76 17.02 14.65 11.24
C SER A 76 18.49 14.49 10.82
N THR A 77 19.27 13.73 11.60
CA THR A 77 20.69 13.44 11.35
C THR A 77 20.92 12.15 10.57
N LEU A 78 19.86 11.35 10.34
CA LEU A 78 19.98 10.09 9.62
C LEU A 78 20.32 10.33 8.14
N PRO A 79 21.35 9.66 7.59
CA PRO A 79 21.64 9.70 6.17
C PRO A 79 20.43 9.23 5.33
N MET A 80 20.31 9.80 4.13
CA MET A 80 19.15 9.58 3.24
C MET A 80 18.93 8.10 2.89
N HIS A 81 20.00 7.33 2.65
CA HIS A 81 19.90 5.91 2.30
C HIS A 81 19.31 5.08 3.45
N TYR A 82 19.68 5.37 4.70
CA TYR A 82 19.06 4.73 5.87
C TYR A 82 17.63 5.20 6.09
N THR A 83 17.32 6.45 5.73
CA THR A 83 15.95 6.99 5.78
C THR A 83 15.03 6.26 4.79
N VAL A 84 15.53 5.92 3.60
CA VAL A 84 14.78 5.09 2.63
C VAL A 84 14.63 3.66 3.17
N ALA A 85 15.67 3.10 3.78
CA ALA A 85 15.60 1.76 4.38
C ALA A 85 14.58 1.66 5.52
N ALA A 86 14.25 2.78 6.18
CA ALA A 86 13.18 2.84 7.18
C ALA A 86 11.80 2.49 6.62
N LEU A 87 11.60 2.51 5.29
CA LEU A 87 10.36 2.08 4.64
C LEU A 87 9.97 0.66 5.07
N TRP A 88 10.93 -0.24 5.25
CA TRP A 88 10.70 -1.62 5.71
C TRP A 88 11.33 -1.91 7.07
N GLY A 89 11.71 -0.87 7.83
CA GLY A 89 12.39 -1.02 9.12
C GLY A 89 11.49 -1.39 10.30
N GLY A 90 10.18 -1.14 10.19
CA GLY A 90 9.19 -1.42 11.23
C GLY A 90 8.03 -2.26 10.73
N GLN A 91 7.31 -2.93 11.63
CA GLN A 91 6.24 -3.87 11.27
C GLN A 91 5.22 -3.29 10.27
N LYS A 92 4.72 -2.07 10.53
CA LYS A 92 3.73 -1.39 9.67
C LYS A 92 4.30 -1.11 8.27
N GLY A 93 5.55 -0.66 8.18
CA GLY A 93 6.19 -0.36 6.90
C GLY A 93 6.61 -1.62 6.14
N SER A 94 7.11 -2.65 6.83
CA SER A 94 7.40 -3.94 6.22
C SER A 94 6.14 -4.57 5.63
N LEU A 95 5.01 -4.55 6.34
CA LEU A 95 3.73 -5.05 5.81
C LEU A 95 3.33 -4.29 4.54
N LEU A 96 3.44 -2.97 4.53
CA LEU A 96 3.13 -2.16 3.36
C LEU A 96 4.06 -2.50 2.18
N PHE A 97 5.36 -2.59 2.43
CA PHE A 97 6.37 -2.91 1.41
C PHE A 97 6.17 -4.32 0.83
N TRP A 98 5.95 -5.33 1.67
CA TRP A 98 5.74 -6.70 1.21
C TRP A 98 4.36 -6.94 0.59
N THR A 99 3.39 -6.06 0.83
CA THR A 99 2.11 -6.10 0.09
C THR A 99 2.28 -5.50 -1.32
N PHE A 100 3.25 -4.60 -1.50
CA PHE A 100 3.58 -4.02 -2.79
C PHE A 100 4.39 -4.96 -3.67
N VAL A 101 5.31 -5.75 -3.09
CA VAL A 101 6.14 -6.75 -3.78
C VAL A 101 5.33 -8.01 -4.09
#